data_AF-A9I324-F1
#
_entry.id   AF-A9I324-F1
#
_cell.length_a   1.000
_cell.length_b   1.000
_cell.length_c   1.000
_cell.angle_alpha   90.00
_cell.angle_beta   90.00
_cell.angle_gamma   90.00
#
_symmetry.space_group_name_H-M   'P 1'
#
loop_
_entity.id
_entity.type
_entity.pdbx_description
1 polymer ?
#
loop_
_entity_poly.entity_id
_entity_poly.type
_entity_poly.pdbx_seq_one_letter_code
_entity_poly.pdbx_strand_id
1 'polypeptide(L)'
;MNAAGGALDAAAAEHPAYRDGLRIMATELRAGAQAWEEATDFLRQTAGKEDDVVLLGSVPYLMLTGELLCGWHMARAALACSEALAEGKDDHFHADKFASCVFYASHILPRAMQRARAVRYGLVVNRHMAPLFQS
;
A
#
# COMPACT_ATOMS: atom_id res chain seq x y z
N MET A 1 9.92 -3.48 2.72
CA MET A 1 8.62 -4.06 2.31
C MET A 1 8.77 -5.34 1.49
N ASN A 2 9.80 -5.45 0.64
CA ASN A 2 10.11 -6.69 -0.11
C ASN A 2 10.22 -7.94 0.77
N ALA A 3 10.80 -7.84 1.97
CA ALA A 3 10.86 -8.96 2.91
C ALA A 3 9.47 -9.47 3.34
N ALA A 4 8.51 -8.57 3.57
CA ALA A 4 7.14 -8.95 3.94
C ALA A 4 6.39 -9.61 2.77
N GLY A 5 6.57 -9.08 1.56
CA GLY A 5 6.04 -9.72 0.35
C GLY A 5 6.64 -11.10 0.11
N GLY A 6 7.92 -11.31 0.43
CA GLY A 6 8.57 -12.64 0.34
C GLY A 6 8.03 -13.63 1.38
N ALA A 7 7.83 -13.19 2.61
CA ALA A 7 7.24 -14.01 3.67
C ALA A 7 5.81 -14.47 3.33
N LEU A 8 5.00 -13.58 2.75
CA LEU A 8 3.65 -13.93 2.28
C LEU A 8 3.66 -14.99 1.17
N ASP A 9 4.59 -14.91 0.22
CA ASP A 9 4.71 -15.93 -0.83
C ASP A 9 5.17 -17.28 -0.26
N ALA A 10 6.08 -17.28 0.72
CA ALA A 10 6.50 -18.50 1.41
C ALA A 10 5.32 -19.15 2.15
N ALA A 11 4.58 -18.36 2.94
CA ALA A 11 3.38 -18.84 3.64
C ALA A 11 2.31 -19.36 2.66
N ALA A 12 2.17 -18.75 1.48
CA ALA A 12 1.23 -19.20 0.45
C ALA A 12 1.61 -20.59 -0.13
N ALA A 13 2.90 -20.94 -0.13
CA ALA A 13 3.36 -22.27 -0.51
C ALA A 13 3.04 -23.30 0.57
N GLU A 14 3.24 -22.95 1.84
CA GLU A 14 3.05 -23.82 3.02
C GLU A 14 1.59 -24.04 3.40
N HIS A 15 0.70 -23.08 3.11
CA HIS A 15 -0.71 -23.12 3.52
C HIS A 15 -1.66 -23.07 2.31
N PRO A 16 -1.93 -24.22 1.63
CA PRO A 16 -2.76 -24.26 0.43
C PRO A 16 -4.17 -23.66 0.60
N ALA A 17 -4.79 -23.81 1.77
CA ALA A 17 -6.14 -23.30 2.05
C ALA A 17 -6.24 -21.77 2.04
N TYR A 18 -5.13 -21.07 2.32
CA TYR A 18 -5.08 -19.60 2.44
C TYR A 18 -4.23 -18.94 1.35
N ARG A 19 -3.73 -19.75 0.41
CA ARG A 19 -2.78 -19.36 -0.64
C ARG A 19 -3.22 -18.14 -1.43
N ASP A 20 -4.45 -18.13 -1.93
CA ASP A 20 -4.91 -17.08 -2.83
C ASP A 20 -4.95 -15.71 -2.13
N GLY A 21 -5.44 -15.68 -0.89
CA GLY A 21 -5.42 -14.47 -0.05
C GLY A 21 -4.00 -13.96 0.19
N LEU A 22 -3.08 -14.85 0.57
CA LEU A 22 -1.68 -14.51 0.81
C LEU A 22 -0.98 -13.97 -0.46
N ARG A 23 -1.27 -14.53 -1.63
CA ARG A 23 -0.70 -14.06 -2.91
C ARG A 23 -1.24 -12.71 -3.34
N ILE A 24 -2.53 -12.44 -3.13
CA ILE A 24 -3.09 -11.11 -3.36
C ILE A 24 -2.37 -10.10 -2.47
N MET A 25 -2.25 -10.39 -1.17
CA MET A 25 -1.56 -9.51 -0.23
C MET A 25 -0.10 -9.26 -0.63
N ALA A 26 0.63 -10.29 -1.06
CA ALA A 26 2.01 -10.16 -1.52
C ALA A 26 2.12 -9.24 -2.75
N THR A 27 1.19 -9.39 -3.69
CA THR A 27 1.15 -8.60 -4.94
C THR A 27 0.88 -7.14 -4.65
N GLU A 28 -0.19 -6.86 -3.90
CA GLU A 28 -0.63 -5.49 -3.61
C GLU A 28 0.36 -4.75 -2.69
N LEU A 29 0.99 -5.45 -1.74
CA LEU A 29 2.02 -4.85 -0.89
C LEU A 29 3.26 -4.44 -1.68
N ARG A 30 3.68 -5.22 -2.68
CA ARG A 30 4.80 -4.86 -3.57
C ARG A 30 4.43 -3.68 -4.47
N ALA A 31 3.24 -3.73 -5.07
CA ALA A 31 2.74 -2.64 -5.91
C ALA A 31 2.64 -1.31 -5.12
N GLY A 32 2.10 -1.38 -3.90
CA GLY A 32 2.03 -0.23 -3.00
C GLY A 32 3.41 0.30 -2.59
N ALA A 33 4.37 -0.58 -2.28
CA ALA A 33 5.73 -0.20 -1.92
C ALA A 33 6.44 0.50 -3.09
N GLN A 34 6.36 -0.06 -4.30
CA GLN A 34 6.92 0.56 -5.49
C GLN A 34 6.26 1.92 -5.76
N ALA A 35 4.94 2.03 -5.63
CA ALA A 35 4.23 3.30 -5.83
C ALA A 35 4.63 4.37 -4.80
N TRP A 36 4.92 3.98 -3.56
CA TRP A 36 5.45 4.88 -2.53
C TRP A 36 6.88 5.33 -2.84
N GLU A 37 7.75 4.44 -3.29
CA GLU A 37 9.11 4.78 -3.72
C GLU A 37 9.07 5.80 -4.87
N GLU A 38 8.27 5.54 -5.91
CA GLU A 38 8.10 6.45 -7.04
C GLU A 38 7.57 7.83 -6.63
N ALA A 39 6.57 7.88 -5.74
CA ALA A 39 6.01 9.13 -5.24
C ALA A 39 7.03 9.91 -4.38
N THR A 40 7.78 9.20 -3.53
CA THR A 40 8.82 9.78 -2.66
C THR A 40 9.96 10.36 -3.50
N ASP A 41 10.42 9.62 -4.50
CA ASP A 41 11.48 10.10 -5.39
C ASP A 41 11.03 11.32 -6.22
N PHE A 42 9.79 11.33 -6.69
CA PHE A 42 9.23 12.49 -7.37
C PHE A 42 9.23 13.73 -6.48
N LEU A 43 8.73 13.62 -5.24
CA LEU A 43 8.71 14.74 -4.30
C LEU A 43 10.13 15.22 -3.97
N ARG A 44 11.06 14.30 -3.73
CA ARG A 44 12.47 14.62 -3.45
C ARG A 44 13.14 15.37 -4.60
N GLN A 45 12.84 15.00 -5.85
CA GLN A 45 13.41 15.65 -7.03
C GLN A 45 12.80 17.03 -7.32
N THR A 46 11.57 17.27 -6.84
CA THR A 46 10.78 18.49 -7.07
C THR A 46 10.99 19.54 -5.97
N ALA A 47 11.24 19.10 -4.73
CA ALA A 47 11.49 19.97 -3.59
C ALA A 47 12.63 20.97 -3.85
N GLY A 48 12.42 22.24 -3.48
CA GLY A 48 13.34 23.34 -3.73
C GLY A 48 13.35 23.89 -5.15
N LYS A 49 12.58 23.29 -6.07
CA LYS A 49 12.39 23.78 -7.46
C LYS A 49 10.96 24.26 -7.68
N GLU A 50 9.99 23.45 -7.28
CA GLU A 50 8.55 23.73 -7.43
C GLU A 50 7.81 23.35 -6.14
N ASP A 51 7.98 24.15 -5.08
CA ASP A 51 7.43 23.82 -3.76
C ASP A 51 5.88 23.77 -3.75
N ASP A 52 5.21 24.55 -4.60
CA ASP A 52 3.75 24.48 -4.77
C ASP A 52 3.30 23.09 -5.25
N VAL A 53 4.08 22.43 -6.12
CA VAL A 53 3.80 21.06 -6.58
C VAL A 53 3.93 20.07 -5.43
N VAL A 54 4.93 20.24 -4.58
CA VAL A 54 5.14 19.41 -3.39
C VAL A 54 3.96 19.56 -2.42
N LEU A 55 3.49 20.80 -2.22
CA LEU A 55 2.35 21.10 -1.36
C LEU A 55 1.04 20.49 -1.89
N LEU A 56 0.79 20.58 -3.21
CA LEU A 56 -0.36 19.92 -3.86
C LEU A 56 -0.34 18.39 -3.68
N GLY A 57 0.86 17.79 -3.65
CA GLY A 57 1.05 16.35 -3.46
C GLY A 57 0.98 15.87 -2.00
N SER A 58 0.99 16.77 -1.02
CA SER A 58 1.17 16.44 0.40
C SER A 58 0.09 15.50 0.98
N VAL A 59 -1.20 15.83 0.80
CA VAL A 59 -2.31 15.03 1.33
C VAL A 59 -2.42 13.66 0.64
N PRO A 60 -2.34 13.56 -0.70
CA PRO A 60 -2.26 12.25 -1.37
C PRO A 60 -1.08 11.40 -0.87
N TYR A 61 0.10 12.00 -0.66
CA TYR A 61 1.28 11.30 -0.16
C TYR A 61 1.10 10.82 1.28
N LEU A 62 0.49 11.62 2.16
CA LEU A 62 0.14 11.22 3.52
C LEU A 62 -0.79 10.01 3.53
N MET A 63 -1.86 10.05 2.72
CA MET A 63 -2.83 8.96 2.63
C MET A 63 -2.21 7.68 2.07
N LEU A 64 -1.42 7.80 1.01
CA LEU A 64 -0.66 6.70 0.44
C LEU A 64 0.22 6.03 1.50
N THR A 65 0.97 6.82 2.26
CA THR A 65 1.88 6.31 3.29
C THR A 65 1.11 5.56 4.39
N GLY A 66 -0.02 6.11 4.82
CA GLY A 66 -0.90 5.47 5.81
C GLY A 66 -1.48 4.13 5.33
N GLU A 67 -1.99 4.10 4.09
CA GLU A 67 -2.53 2.89 3.46
C GLU A 67 -1.47 1.80 3.34
N LEU A 68 -0.26 2.18 2.92
CA LEU A 68 0.84 1.25 2.74
C LEU A 68 1.35 0.66 4.08
N LEU A 69 1.50 1.50 5.11
CA LEU A 69 1.92 1.04 6.44
C LEU A 69 0.88 0.11 7.08
N CYS A 70 -0.41 0.43 6.93
CA CYS A 70 -1.49 -0.43 7.39
C CYS A 70 -1.49 -1.77 6.63
N GLY A 71 -1.26 -1.75 5.30
CA GLY A 71 -1.08 -2.96 4.50
C GLY A 71 0.06 -3.84 4.99
N TRP A 72 1.19 -3.25 5.40
CA TRP A 72 2.30 -4.00 6.01
C TRP A 72 1.93 -4.63 7.35
N HIS A 73 1.18 -3.92 8.21
CA HIS A 73 0.68 -4.51 9.46
C HIS A 73 -0.33 -5.63 9.21
N MET A 74 -1.22 -5.48 8.22
CA MET A 74 -2.15 -6.54 7.82
C MET A 74 -1.43 -7.76 7.29
N ALA A 75 -0.36 -7.59 6.50
CA ALA A 75 0.48 -8.70 6.04
C ALA A 75 1.07 -9.49 7.21
N ARG A 76 1.60 -8.82 8.24
CA ARG A 76 2.11 -9.48 9.45
C ARG A 76 1.02 -10.21 10.23
N ALA A 77 -0.17 -9.62 10.33
CA ALA A 77 -1.31 -10.25 10.96
C ALA A 77 -1.79 -11.50 10.19
N ALA A 78 -1.82 -11.43 8.86
CA ALA A 78 -2.21 -12.55 8.00
C ALA A 78 -1.26 -13.74 8.15
N LEU A 79 0.06 -13.51 8.23
CA LEU A 79 1.05 -14.57 8.47
C LEU A 79 0.79 -15.29 9.81
N ALA A 80 0.63 -14.53 10.89
CA ALA A 80 0.32 -15.11 12.20
C ALA A 80 -1.02 -15.86 12.22
N CYS A 81 -2.03 -15.36 11.49
CA CYS A 81 -3.31 -16.06 11.37
C CYS A 81 -3.18 -17.35 10.57
N SER A 82 -2.47 -17.36 9.43
CA SER A 82 -2.29 -18.56 8.62
C SER A 82 -1.51 -19.64 9.35
N GLU A 83 -0.48 -19.25 10.12
CA GLU A 83 0.27 -20.17 10.98
C GLU A 83 -0.62 -20.77 12.08
N ALA A 84 -1.35 -19.93 12.83
CA ALA A 84 -2.24 -20.40 13.90
C ALA A 84 -3.34 -21.35 13.38
N LEU A 85 -3.94 -21.03 12.23
CA LEU A 85 -4.94 -21.88 11.58
C LEU A 85 -4.34 -23.21 11.12
N ALA A 86 -3.10 -23.21 10.62
CA ALA A 86 -2.40 -24.44 10.23
C ALA A 86 -2.05 -25.33 11.43
N GLU A 87 -1.81 -24.75 12.60
CA GLU A 87 -1.59 -25.47 13.86
C GLU A 87 -2.89 -26.03 14.47
N GLY A 88 -4.05 -25.84 13.82
CA GLY A 88 -5.34 -26.31 14.29
C GLY A 88 -5.91 -25.48 15.44
N LYS A 89 -5.41 -24.25 15.66
CA LYS A 89 -6.06 -23.26 16.54
C LYS A 89 -7.23 -22.64 15.77
N ASP A 90 -8.26 -23.46 15.53
CA ASP A 90 -9.46 -23.11 14.78
C ASP A 90 -10.42 -22.24 15.63
N ASP A 91 -9.92 -21.07 16.03
CA ASP A 91 -10.74 -20.03 16.63
C ASP A 91 -11.27 -19.13 15.51
N HIS A 92 -12.59 -18.88 15.51
CA HIS A 92 -13.29 -17.98 14.58
C HIS A 92 -12.57 -16.64 14.42
N PHE A 93 -11.92 -16.16 15.48
CA PHE A 93 -11.11 -14.95 15.44
C PHE A 93 -10.02 -14.94 14.36
N HIS A 94 -9.24 -16.01 14.21
CA HIS A 94 -8.13 -16.04 13.24
C HIS A 94 -8.65 -16.11 11.80
N ALA A 95 -9.72 -16.88 11.57
CA ALA A 95 -10.36 -16.95 10.27
C ALA A 95 -10.95 -15.59 9.85
N ASP A 96 -11.70 -14.93 10.74
CA ASP A 96 -12.29 -13.61 10.49
C ASP A 96 -11.21 -12.52 10.32
N LYS A 97 -10.14 -12.61 11.11
CA LYS A 97 -9.01 -11.69 11.02
C LYS A 97 -8.26 -11.85 9.71
N PHE A 98 -8.01 -13.09 9.28
CA PHE A 98 -7.40 -13.37 7.99
C PHE A 98 -8.26 -12.81 6.84
N ALA A 99 -9.57 -13.05 6.87
CA ALA A 99 -10.50 -12.50 5.88
C ALA A 99 -10.46 -10.96 5.82
N SER A 100 -10.38 -10.30 6.98
CA SER A 100 -10.23 -8.84 7.05
C SER A 100 -8.91 -8.35 6.44
N CYS A 101 -7.81 -9.09 6.64
CA CYS A 101 -6.51 -8.76 6.05
C CYS A 101 -6.54 -8.87 4.52
N VAL A 102 -7.14 -9.93 4.00
CA VAL A 102 -7.34 -10.11 2.55
C VAL A 102 -8.24 -9.01 2.00
N PHE A 103 -9.34 -8.68 2.66
CA PHE A 103 -10.22 -7.59 2.25
C PHE A 103 -9.46 -6.27 2.14
N TYR A 104 -8.65 -5.93 3.15
CA TYR A 104 -7.85 -4.71 3.16
C TYR A 104 -6.91 -4.66 1.95
N ALA A 105 -6.17 -5.73 1.71
CA ALA A 105 -5.24 -5.81 0.59
C ALA A 105 -5.94 -5.73 -0.77
N SER A 106 -7.13 -6.33 -0.91
CA SER A 106 -7.85 -6.33 -2.19
C SER A 106 -8.62 -5.03 -2.48
N HIS A 107 -9.11 -4.32 -1.46
CA HIS A 107 -10.05 -3.20 -1.65
C HIS A 107 -9.52 -1.84 -1.21
N ILE A 108 -8.60 -1.81 -0.26
CA ILE A 108 -8.11 -0.57 0.35
C ILE A 108 -6.69 -0.27 -0.13
N LEU A 109 -5.78 -1.23 -0.03
CA LEU A 109 -4.38 -1.05 -0.43
C LEU A 109 -4.20 -0.61 -1.90
N PRO A 110 -5.03 -1.01 -2.89
CA PRO A 110 -4.85 -0.56 -4.26
C PRO A 110 -5.02 0.95 -4.46
N ARG A 111 -5.65 1.63 -3.50
CA ARG A 111 -5.76 3.09 -3.48
C ARG A 111 -4.39 3.76 -3.37
N ALA A 112 -3.39 3.09 -2.76
CA ALA A 112 -2.04 3.62 -2.66
C ALA A 112 -1.45 3.95 -4.04
N MET A 113 -1.65 3.07 -5.04
CA MET A 113 -1.20 3.33 -6.42
C MET A 113 -1.95 4.49 -7.07
N GLN A 114 -3.25 4.64 -6.79
CA GLN A 114 -4.04 5.78 -7.25
C GLN A 114 -3.56 7.10 -6.61
N ARG A 115 -3.22 7.07 -5.32
CA ARG A 115 -2.64 8.22 -4.62
C ARG A 115 -1.27 8.59 -5.15
N ALA A 116 -0.43 7.60 -5.54
CA ALA A 116 0.90 7.86 -6.09
C ALA A 116 0.81 8.63 -7.41
N ARG A 117 -0.16 8.26 -8.26
CA ARG A 117 -0.48 8.99 -9.48
C ARG A 117 -0.91 10.42 -9.16
N ALA A 118 -1.79 10.62 -8.17
CA ALA A 118 -2.21 11.96 -7.77
C ALA A 118 -1.04 12.84 -7.32
N VAL A 119 -0.07 12.29 -6.57
CA VAL A 119 1.17 12.99 -6.20
C VAL A 119 1.95 13.42 -7.45
N ARG A 120 2.20 12.48 -8.37
CA ARG A 120 3.01 12.73 -9.58
C ARG A 120 2.34 13.67 -10.58
N TYR A 121 1.00 13.70 -10.63
CA TYR A 121 0.26 14.62 -11.50
C TYR A 121 0.23 16.06 -10.99
N GLY A 122 0.70 16.31 -9.76
CA GLY A 122 0.79 17.66 -9.18
C GLY A 122 1.53 18.65 -10.08
N LEU A 123 2.56 18.21 -10.81
CA LEU A 123 3.30 19.06 -11.75
C LEU A 123 2.41 19.61 -12.89
N VAL A 124 1.62 18.72 -13.49
CA VAL A 124 0.72 19.09 -14.60
C VAL A 124 -0.41 19.96 -14.06
N VAL A 125 -0.97 19.60 -12.91
CA VAL A 125 -2.03 20.39 -12.26
C VAL A 125 -1.54 21.81 -11.94
N ASN A 126 -0.36 21.95 -11.33
CA ASN A 126 0.20 23.25 -10.98
C ASN A 126 0.36 24.16 -12.19
N ARG A 127 0.86 23.64 -13.32
CA ARG A 127 1.00 24.38 -14.57
C ARG A 127 -0.32 25.00 -15.06
N HIS A 128 -1.43 24.29 -14.89
CA HIS A 128 -2.75 24.77 -15.30
C HIS A 128 -3.44 25.63 -14.24
N MET A 129 -3.04 25.52 -12.97
CA MET A 129 -3.57 26.35 -11.89
C MET A 129 -2.84 27.70 -11.75
N ALA A 130 -1.54 27.76 -12.06
CA ALA A 130 -0.72 28.96 -11.86
C ALA A 130 -1.33 30.27 -12.44
N PRO A 131 -1.95 30.28 -13.65
CA PRO A 131 -2.59 31.50 -14.16
C PRO A 131 -3.78 32.00 -13.34
N LEU A 132 -4.45 31.14 -12.56
CA LEU A 132 -5.63 31.51 -11.76
C LEU A 132 -5.27 32.37 -10.54
N PHE A 133 -4.00 32.39 -10.13
CA PHE A 133 -3.53 33.09 -8.94
C PHE A 133 -2.72 34.36 -9.25
N GLN A 134 -2.69 34.79 -10.52
CA GLN A 134 -1.93 35.94 -11.00
C GLN A 134 -2.78 37.19 -11.27
N SER A 135 -4.04 37.21 -10.84
CA SER A 135 -4.96 38.37 -10.90
C SER A 135 -5.00 39.15 -9.59
#